data_AF-A0A4V3P520-F1
#
_entry.id   AF-A0A4V3P520-F1
#
_cell.length_a   1.000
_cell.length_b   1.000
_cell.length_c   1.000
_cell.angle_alpha   90.00
_cell.angle_beta   90.00
_cell.angle_gamma   90.00
#
_symmetry.space_group_name_H-M   'P 1'
#
loop_
_entity.id
_entity.type
_entity.pdbx_description
1 polymer ?
#
loop_
_entity_poly.entity_id
_entity_poly.type
_entity_poly.pdbx_seq_one_letter_code
_entity_poly.pdbx_strand_id
1 'polypeptide(L)'
;MSQALNKNISIKLKEALADLSVDIFGYEKKISNNIINHTRKVAAREKIIPEQLYVRLFQQNDKLRAFLYRQNRPIRAIAVDELVDFFLDQGASTFLDVQNKITVSIKEYLKDFSAANKVYKEDTKIWINVKDDLVVIRAFNNSKFIKEISLSSLIKYFK
;
A
#
# COMPACT_ATOMS: atom_id res chain seq x y z
N MET A 1 19.81 -45.00 -0.82
CA MET A 1 18.67 -44.31 -1.50
C MET A 1 18.27 -42.97 -0.85
N SER A 2 18.91 -42.51 0.23
CA SER A 2 18.55 -41.30 1.00
C SER A 2 19.12 -39.97 0.46
N GLN A 3 20.18 -39.98 -0.36
CA GLN A 3 20.80 -38.73 -0.88
C GLN A 3 20.04 -38.09 -2.06
N ALA A 4 19.39 -38.89 -2.91
CA ALA A 4 18.64 -38.39 -4.06
C ALA A 4 17.34 -37.66 -3.64
N LEU A 5 16.70 -38.13 -2.56
CA LEU A 5 15.47 -37.55 -2.03
C LEU A 5 15.70 -36.12 -1.48
N ASN A 6 16.80 -35.93 -0.74
CA ASN A 6 17.15 -34.62 -0.16
C ASN A 6 17.53 -33.56 -1.21
N LYS A 7 18.20 -33.95 -2.30
CA LYS A 7 18.47 -33.03 -3.42
C LYS A 7 17.17 -32.56 -4.09
N ASN A 8 16.22 -33.46 -4.28
CA ASN A 8 14.97 -33.16 -4.96
C ASN A 8 14.06 -32.22 -4.14
N ILE A 9 14.04 -32.36 -2.81
CA ILE A 9 13.29 -31.46 -1.91
C ILE A 9 13.91 -30.05 -1.90
N SER A 10 15.25 -29.95 -1.86
CA SER A 10 15.94 -28.65 -1.84
C SER A 10 15.77 -27.87 -3.15
N ILE A 11 15.70 -28.56 -4.29
CA ILE A 11 15.40 -27.96 -5.60
C ILE A 11 13.96 -27.43 -5.62
N LYS A 12 12.98 -28.27 -5.26
CA LYS A 12 11.56 -27.85 -5.20
C LYS A 12 11.32 -26.68 -4.25
N LEU A 13 12.03 -26.63 -3.12
CA LEU A 13 11.94 -25.50 -2.18
C LEU A 13 12.50 -24.22 -2.80
N LYS A 14 13.64 -24.30 -3.49
CA LYS A 14 14.23 -23.14 -4.19
C LYS A 14 13.34 -22.65 -5.33
N GLU A 15 12.74 -23.56 -6.09
CA GLU A 15 11.79 -23.25 -7.15
C GLU A 15 10.54 -22.59 -6.59
N ALA A 16 9.93 -23.15 -5.53
CA ALA A 16 8.77 -22.55 -4.87
C ALA A 16 9.09 -21.16 -4.27
N LEU A 17 10.28 -20.99 -3.69
CA LEU A 17 10.74 -19.68 -3.20
C LEU A 17 10.99 -18.69 -4.35
N ALA A 18 11.52 -19.15 -5.49
CA ALA A 18 11.72 -18.34 -6.68
C ALA A 18 10.38 -17.91 -7.30
N ASP A 19 9.43 -18.83 -7.44
CA ASP A 19 8.09 -18.54 -7.98
C ASP A 19 7.32 -17.59 -7.06
N LEU A 20 7.35 -17.82 -5.75
CA LEU A 20 6.73 -16.91 -4.77
C LEU A 20 7.39 -15.52 -4.81
N SER A 21 8.71 -15.46 -4.97
CA SER A 21 9.47 -14.22 -5.09
C SER A 21 9.11 -13.46 -6.37
N VAL A 22 9.05 -14.16 -7.51
CA VAL A 22 8.64 -13.59 -8.82
C VAL A 22 7.20 -13.07 -8.76
N ASP A 23 6.27 -13.81 -8.14
CA ASP A 23 4.88 -13.38 -7.96
C ASP A 23 4.79 -12.13 -7.07
N ILE A 24 5.57 -12.05 -5.99
CA ILE A 24 5.62 -10.86 -5.12
C ILE A 24 6.18 -9.65 -5.89
N PHE A 25 7.27 -9.79 -6.64
CA PHE A 25 7.87 -8.69 -7.38
C PHE A 25 7.00 -8.25 -8.57
N GLY A 26 6.39 -9.18 -9.28
CA GLY A 26 5.44 -8.89 -10.35
C GLY A 26 4.22 -8.14 -9.82
N TYR A 27 3.67 -8.59 -8.70
CA TYR A 27 2.56 -7.94 -8.02
C TYR A 27 2.94 -6.55 -7.49
N GLU A 28 4.09 -6.40 -6.84
CA GLU A 28 4.58 -5.10 -6.35
C GLU A 28 4.78 -4.10 -7.49
N LYS A 29 5.37 -4.54 -8.60
CA LYS A 29 5.55 -3.70 -9.80
C LYS A 29 4.20 -3.25 -10.38
N LYS A 30 3.23 -4.17 -10.44
CA LYS A 30 1.87 -3.86 -10.91
C LYS A 30 1.20 -2.81 -10.02
N ILE A 31 1.23 -2.99 -8.70
CA ILE A 31 0.65 -2.03 -7.75
C ILE A 31 1.38 -0.69 -7.84
N SER A 32 2.71 -0.69 -7.92
CA SER A 32 3.49 0.54 -8.07
C SER A 32 3.04 1.34 -9.29
N ASN A 33 2.89 0.67 -10.44
CA ASN A 33 2.38 1.30 -11.67
C ASN A 33 0.96 1.85 -11.49
N ASN A 34 0.08 1.14 -10.79
CA ASN A 34 -1.28 1.59 -10.51
C ASN A 34 -1.27 2.87 -9.67
N ILE A 35 -0.47 2.92 -8.59
CA ILE A 35 -0.32 4.11 -7.74
C ILE A 35 0.21 5.29 -8.56
N ILE A 36 1.24 5.07 -9.38
CA ILE A 36 1.84 6.13 -10.22
C ILE A 36 0.82 6.67 -11.22
N ASN A 37 0.17 5.78 -11.97
CA ASN A 37 -0.81 6.17 -12.99
C ASN A 37 -2.04 6.86 -12.38
N HIS A 38 -2.54 6.36 -11.25
CA HIS A 38 -3.67 6.97 -10.57
C HIS A 38 -3.30 8.35 -10.00
N THR A 39 -2.12 8.47 -9.38
CA THR A 39 -1.61 9.76 -8.87
C THR A 39 -1.51 10.80 -9.99
N ARG A 40 -1.00 10.42 -11.18
CA ARG A 40 -0.94 11.30 -12.36
C ARG A 40 -2.34 11.72 -12.85
N LYS A 41 -3.31 10.80 -12.86
CA LYS A 41 -4.70 11.10 -13.24
C LYS A 41 -5.34 12.09 -12.26
N VAL A 42 -5.14 11.89 -10.96
CA VAL A 42 -5.62 12.80 -9.91
C VAL A 42 -4.92 14.16 -10.02
N ALA A 43 -3.61 14.18 -10.17
CA ALA A 43 -2.81 15.39 -10.37
C ALA A 43 -3.31 16.24 -11.55
N ALA A 44 -3.56 15.62 -12.70
CA ALA A 44 -4.12 16.28 -13.87
C ALA A 44 -5.51 16.87 -13.60
N ARG A 45 -6.39 16.10 -12.93
CA ARG A 45 -7.75 16.54 -12.56
C ARG A 45 -7.73 17.74 -11.62
N GLU A 46 -6.87 17.69 -10.60
CA GLU A 46 -6.74 18.71 -9.56
C GLU A 46 -5.84 19.88 -9.99
N LYS A 47 -5.23 19.82 -11.18
CA LYS A 47 -4.26 20.80 -11.71
C LYS A 47 -3.07 21.02 -10.76
N ILE A 48 -2.54 19.93 -10.21
CA ILE A 48 -1.41 19.90 -9.27
C ILE A 48 -0.28 19.05 -9.88
N ILE A 49 0.96 19.35 -9.52
CA ILE A 49 2.13 18.54 -9.88
C ILE A 49 2.09 17.22 -9.07
N PRO A 50 2.24 16.03 -9.68
CA PRO A 50 2.12 14.73 -8.99
C PRO A 50 2.93 14.63 -7.69
N GLU A 51 4.15 15.17 -7.67
CA GLU A 51 5.08 15.18 -6.55
C GLU A 51 4.58 15.99 -5.34
N GLN A 52 3.60 16.87 -5.54
CA GLN A 52 2.97 17.64 -4.48
C GLN A 52 1.79 16.92 -3.83
N LEU A 53 1.33 15.80 -4.42
CA LEU A 53 0.22 15.03 -3.91
C LEU A 53 0.67 13.98 -2.89
N TYR A 54 -0.10 13.89 -1.82
CA TYR A 54 0.03 12.85 -0.80
C TYR A 54 -1.34 12.23 -0.56
N VAL A 55 -1.42 10.91 -0.61
CA VAL A 55 -2.54 10.16 -0.04
C VAL A 55 -2.19 9.85 1.40
N ARG A 56 -3.00 10.34 2.34
CA ARG A 56 -2.83 10.04 3.76
C ARG A 56 -3.89 9.04 4.21
N LEU A 57 -3.44 7.90 4.69
CA LEU A 57 -4.26 6.83 5.25
C LEU A 57 -4.10 6.81 6.77
N PHE A 58 -5.21 6.77 7.48
CA PHE A 58 -5.22 6.70 8.94
C PHE A 58 -6.53 6.09 9.44
N GLN A 59 -6.54 5.67 10.70
CA GLN A 59 -7.76 5.18 11.34
C GLN A 59 -8.30 6.22 12.31
N GLN A 60 -9.61 6.43 12.30
CA GLN A 60 -10.31 7.29 13.26
C GLN A 60 -11.65 6.67 13.62
N ASN A 61 -11.96 6.49 14.91
CA ASN A 61 -13.22 5.90 15.38
C ASN A 61 -13.53 4.55 14.72
N ASP A 62 -12.50 3.70 14.65
CA ASP A 62 -12.51 2.42 13.95
C ASP A 62 -12.78 2.41 12.43
N LYS A 63 -12.82 3.58 11.79
CA LYS A 63 -12.99 3.71 10.35
C LYS A 63 -11.67 4.06 9.67
N LEU A 64 -11.39 3.38 8.56
CA LEU A 64 -10.33 3.81 7.65
C LEU A 64 -10.73 5.15 7.03
N ARG A 65 -9.80 6.10 7.06
CA ARG A 65 -9.93 7.39 6.39
C ARG A 65 -8.77 7.56 5.44
N ALA A 66 -9.09 8.04 4.25
CA ALA A 66 -8.13 8.43 3.24
C ALA A 66 -8.39 9.87 2.83
N PHE A 67 -7.35 10.67 2.71
CA PHE A 67 -7.44 12.06 2.29
C PHE A 67 -6.36 12.37 1.27
N LEU A 68 -6.73 13.13 0.25
CA LEU A 68 -5.80 13.72 -0.69
C LEU A 68 -5.28 15.03 -0.11
N TYR A 69 -3.97 15.21 -0.14
CA TYR A 69 -3.29 16.40 0.34
C TYR A 69 -2.45 17.01 -0.78
N ARG A 70 -2.39 18.34 -0.80
CA ARG A 70 -1.31 19.08 -1.45
C ARG A 70 -0.31 19.49 -0.38
N GLN A 71 0.85 18.85 -0.35
CA GLN A 71 1.84 19.02 0.72
C GLN A 71 1.20 18.80 2.11
N ASN A 72 1.01 19.88 2.88
CA ASN A 72 0.41 19.87 4.23
C ASN A 72 -1.04 20.33 4.29
N ARG A 73 -1.67 20.63 3.15
CA ARG A 73 -3.07 21.08 3.10
C ARG A 73 -3.97 19.96 2.59
N PRO A 74 -5.01 19.55 3.34
CA PRO A 74 -5.99 18.60 2.84
C PRO A 74 -6.76 19.25 1.68
N ILE A 75 -6.96 18.50 0.60
CA ILE A 75 -7.78 18.90 -0.54
C ILE A 75 -9.19 18.34 -0.37
N ARG A 76 -9.29 17.01 -0.23
CA ARG A 76 -10.56 16.29 -0.10
C ARG A 76 -10.37 14.92 0.52
N ALA A 77 -11.46 14.35 1.03
CA ALA A 77 -11.50 12.94 1.37
C ALA A 77 -11.43 12.08 0.08
N ILE A 78 -10.82 10.92 0.20
CA ILE A 78 -10.79 9.87 -0.82
C ILE A 78 -11.78 8.79 -0.37
N ALA A 79 -12.74 8.48 -1.24
CA ALA A 79 -13.70 7.41 -1.01
C ALA A 79 -13.02 6.04 -1.18
N VAL A 80 -13.62 4.98 -0.62
CA VAL A 80 -12.98 3.66 -0.59
C VAL A 80 -12.80 3.08 -2.00
N ASP A 81 -13.78 3.30 -2.88
CA ASP A 81 -13.71 2.93 -4.30
C ASP A 81 -12.53 3.58 -5.02
N GLU A 82 -12.32 4.89 -4.85
CA GLU A 82 -11.16 5.60 -5.39
C GLU A 82 -9.85 5.11 -4.74
N LEU A 83 -9.86 4.81 -3.43
CA LEU A 83 -8.70 4.24 -2.75
C LEU A 83 -8.32 2.87 -3.34
N VAL A 84 -9.30 2.05 -3.71
CA VAL A 84 -9.05 0.77 -4.39
C VAL A 84 -8.35 0.99 -5.72
N ASP A 85 -8.74 2.00 -6.49
CA ASP A 85 -8.13 2.33 -7.78
C ASP A 85 -6.67 2.82 -7.67
N PHE A 86 -6.17 3.16 -6.48
CA PHE A 86 -4.73 3.39 -6.26
C PHE A 86 -3.94 2.08 -6.30
N PHE A 87 -4.50 0.99 -5.79
CA PHE A 87 -3.78 -0.27 -5.62
C PHE A 87 -4.09 -1.29 -6.72
N LEU A 88 -5.30 -1.29 -7.26
CA LEU A 88 -5.79 -2.30 -8.20
C LEU A 88 -6.11 -1.69 -9.57
N ASP A 89 -6.32 -2.57 -10.55
CA ASP A 89 -6.67 -2.16 -11.91
C ASP A 89 -8.05 -1.50 -11.97
N GLN A 90 -8.26 -0.66 -12.99
CA GLN A 90 -9.54 0.00 -13.21
C GLN A 90 -10.69 -1.02 -13.30
N GLY A 91 -11.76 -0.78 -12.57
CA GLY A 91 -12.93 -1.66 -12.50
C GLY A 91 -12.94 -2.59 -11.28
N ALA A 92 -11.80 -2.81 -10.60
CA ALA A 92 -11.77 -3.59 -9.36
C ALA A 92 -12.60 -2.95 -8.23
N SER A 93 -12.68 -1.62 -8.23
CA SER A 93 -13.49 -0.82 -7.30
C SER A 93 -14.99 -1.06 -7.43
N THR A 94 -15.49 -1.65 -8.52
CA THR A 94 -16.91 -1.95 -8.70
C THR A 94 -17.42 -3.09 -7.80
N PHE A 95 -16.50 -3.90 -7.25
CA PHE A 95 -16.84 -5.04 -6.40
C PHE A 95 -16.74 -4.67 -4.91
N LEU A 96 -17.85 -4.75 -4.19
CA LEU A 96 -17.90 -4.42 -2.76
C LEU A 96 -16.96 -5.29 -1.92
N ASP A 97 -16.81 -6.57 -2.26
CA ASP A 97 -15.91 -7.48 -1.55
C ASP A 97 -14.44 -7.05 -1.66
N VAL A 98 -14.05 -6.49 -2.82
CA VAL A 98 -12.70 -5.95 -3.03
C VAL A 98 -12.49 -4.70 -2.20
N GLN A 99 -13.46 -3.78 -2.17
CA GLN A 99 -13.41 -2.59 -1.31
C GLN A 99 -13.29 -2.95 0.18
N ASN A 100 -14.08 -3.94 0.62
CA ASN A 100 -14.04 -4.44 1.99
C ASN A 100 -12.69 -5.07 2.31
N LYS A 101 -12.16 -5.93 1.42
CA LYS A 101 -10.85 -6.56 1.59
C LYS A 101 -9.76 -5.51 1.76
N ILE A 102 -9.65 -4.55 0.83
CA ILE A 102 -8.64 -3.48 0.91
C ILE A 102 -8.77 -2.67 2.21
N THR A 103 -10.01 -2.35 2.61
CA THR A 103 -10.26 -1.61 3.86
C THR A 103 -9.78 -2.39 5.08
N VAL A 104 -10.11 -3.68 5.17
CA VAL A 104 -9.68 -4.57 6.26
C VAL A 104 -8.17 -4.70 6.27
N SER A 105 -7.56 -5.00 5.13
CA SER A 105 -6.11 -5.16 4.98
C SER A 105 -5.33 -3.93 5.42
N ILE A 106 -5.78 -2.72 5.06
CA ILE A 106 -5.12 -1.48 5.51
C ILE A 106 -5.31 -1.27 7.02
N LYS A 107 -6.51 -1.56 7.57
CA LYS A 107 -6.74 -1.48 9.03
C LYS A 107 -5.83 -2.44 9.80
N GLU A 108 -5.67 -3.67 9.31
CA GLU A 108 -4.77 -4.67 9.89
C GLU A 108 -3.31 -4.21 9.81
N TYR A 109 -2.87 -3.72 8.65
CA TYR A 109 -1.54 -3.13 8.49
C TYR A 109 -1.29 -2.01 9.51
N LEU A 110 -2.22 -1.07 9.65
CA LEU A 110 -2.11 0.04 10.60
C LEU A 110 -2.02 -0.46 12.04
N LYS A 111 -2.84 -1.46 12.40
CA LYS A 111 -2.83 -2.08 13.74
C LYS A 111 -1.46 -2.71 14.04
N ASP A 112 -0.97 -3.57 13.15
CA ASP A 112 0.28 -4.29 13.34
C ASP A 112 1.48 -3.36 13.33
N PHE A 113 1.48 -2.38 12.43
CA PHE A 113 2.51 -1.34 12.38
C PHE A 113 2.54 -0.54 13.69
N SER A 114 1.38 -0.15 14.21
CA SER A 114 1.29 0.62 15.46
C SER A 114 1.83 -0.16 16.65
N ALA A 115 1.46 -1.44 16.75
CA ALA A 115 1.95 -2.35 17.78
C ALA A 115 3.47 -2.52 17.71
N ALA A 116 4.01 -2.77 16.50
CA ALA A 116 5.45 -2.97 16.30
C ALA A 116 6.29 -1.73 16.63
N ASN A 117 5.74 -0.52 16.45
CA ASN A 117 6.44 0.73 16.72
C ASN A 117 6.03 1.36 18.06
N LYS A 118 5.22 0.68 18.89
CA LYS A 118 4.74 1.15 20.20
C LYS A 118 4.07 2.53 20.15
N VAL A 119 3.26 2.76 19.12
CA VAL A 119 2.48 3.99 18.94
C VAL A 119 0.99 3.66 18.98
N TYR A 120 0.15 4.66 19.29
CA TYR A 120 -1.29 4.47 19.27
C TYR A 120 -1.80 4.35 17.84
N LYS A 121 -2.79 3.47 17.62
CA LYS A 121 -3.29 3.18 16.26
C LYS A 121 -3.90 4.41 15.59
N GLU A 122 -4.64 5.23 16.33
CA GLU A 122 -5.30 6.42 15.77
C GLU A 122 -4.32 7.57 15.48
N ASP A 123 -3.13 7.52 16.07
CA ASP A 123 -2.06 8.49 15.79
C ASP A 123 -1.23 8.07 14.57
N THR A 124 -1.33 6.82 14.12
CA THR A 124 -0.55 6.31 13.00
C THR A 124 -1.12 6.77 11.67
N LYS A 125 -0.27 7.40 10.86
CA LYS A 125 -0.60 7.89 9.52
C LYS A 125 0.39 7.34 8.51
N ILE A 126 -0.12 6.81 7.41
CA ILE A 126 0.68 6.36 6.27
C ILE A 126 0.50 7.36 5.14
N TRP A 127 1.60 7.92 4.65
CA TRP A 127 1.61 8.87 3.56
C TRP A 127 2.18 8.17 2.34
N ILE A 128 1.42 8.14 1.26
CA ILE A 128 1.83 7.60 -0.04
C ILE A 128 1.98 8.79 -0.99
N ASN A 129 3.12 8.91 -1.65
CA ASN A 129 3.36 9.89 -2.69
C ASN A 129 4.16 9.26 -3.83
N VAL A 130 4.13 9.91 -4.99
CA VAL A 130 4.96 9.54 -6.14
C VAL A 130 6.01 10.62 -6.30
N LYS A 131 7.27 10.21 -6.43
CA LYS A 131 8.40 11.11 -6.69
C LYS A 131 9.33 10.46 -7.69
N ASP A 132 9.64 11.16 -8.78
CA ASP A 132 10.55 10.68 -9.83
C ASP A 132 10.14 9.26 -10.32
N ASP A 133 8.83 9.05 -10.51
CA ASP A 133 8.21 7.77 -10.88
C ASP A 133 8.44 6.61 -9.91
N LEU A 134 8.75 6.92 -8.65
CA LEU A 134 8.85 5.95 -7.57
C LEU A 134 7.77 6.20 -6.52
N VAL A 135 7.13 5.12 -6.08
CA VAL A 135 6.20 5.15 -4.95
C VAL A 135 7.02 5.25 -3.66
N VAL A 136 6.79 6.34 -2.92
CA VAL A 136 7.39 6.58 -1.62
C VAL A 136 6.29 6.47 -0.57
N ILE A 137 6.53 5.63 0.44
CA ILE A 137 5.56 5.42 1.51
C ILE A 137 6.23 5.67 2.86
N ARG A 138 5.64 6.58 3.64
CA ARG A 138 6.21 7.02 4.92
C ARG A 138 5.19 6.89 6.03
N ALA A 139 5.65 6.41 7.18
CA ALA A 139 4.84 6.28 8.37
C ALA A 139 5.14 7.40 9.36
N PHE A 140 4.09 7.91 9.99
CA PHE A 140 4.13 8.99 10.97
C PHE A 140 3.31 8.64 12.20
N ASN A 141 3.77 9.08 13.38
CA ASN A 141 2.93 9.24 14.56
C ASN A 141 2.55 10.72 14.63
N ASN A 142 1.29 11.02 14.37
CA ASN A 142 0.78 12.37 14.16
C ASN A 142 1.53 13.13 13.06
N SER A 143 2.48 13.98 13.45
CA SER A 143 3.35 14.74 12.53
C SER A 143 4.81 14.30 12.61
N LYS A 144 5.15 13.38 13.51
CA LYS A 144 6.50 12.88 13.70
C LYS A 144 6.77 11.71 12.76
N PHE A 145 7.76 11.86 11.89
CA PHE A 145 8.22 10.78 11.02
C PHE A 145 8.74 9.60 11.87
N ILE A 146 8.34 8.39 11.49
CA ILE A 146 8.81 7.14 12.10
C ILE A 146 9.86 6.52 11.18
N LYS A 147 9.43 6.12 9.97
CA LYS A 147 10.28 5.49 8.95
C LYS A 147 9.62 5.49 7.57
N GLU A 148 10.43 5.25 6.56
CA GLU A 148 9.95 4.84 5.24
C GLU A 148 9.60 3.35 5.28
N ILE A 149 8.55 2.95 4.55
CA ILE A 149 8.07 1.57 4.47
C ILE A 149 8.10 1.12 3.02
N SER A 150 8.47 -0.15 2.81
CA SER A 150 8.42 -0.73 1.46
C SER A 150 6.98 -0.95 1.02
N LEU A 151 6.70 -0.80 -0.28
CA LEU A 151 5.40 -1.12 -0.85
C LEU A 151 5.03 -2.59 -0.59
N SER A 152 5.98 -3.51 -0.76
CA SER A 152 5.86 -4.92 -0.37
C SER A 152 5.35 -5.13 1.06
N SER A 153 5.73 -4.29 2.03
CA SER A 153 5.25 -4.43 3.41
C SER A 153 3.76 -4.14 3.55
N LEU A 154 3.24 -3.20 2.75
CA LEU A 154 1.83 -2.81 2.77
C LEU A 154 0.98 -3.84 2.00
N ILE A 155 1.40 -4.18 0.78
CA ILE A 155 0.60 -5.01 -0.13
C ILE A 155 0.56 -6.49 0.27
N LYS A 156 1.43 -6.95 1.17
CA LYS A 156 1.37 -8.30 1.76
C LYS A 156 0.02 -8.57 2.43
N TYR A 157 -0.63 -7.53 2.96
CA TYR A 157 -1.95 -7.65 3.57
C TYR A 157 -3.08 -7.77 2.55
N PHE A 158 -2.82 -7.54 1.25
CA PHE A 158 -3.84 -7.58 0.19
C PHE A 158 -4.03 -8.99 -0.40
N LYS A 159 -3.13 -9.93 -0.09
CA LYS A 159 -3.19 -11.33 -0.54
C LYS A 159 -4.31 -12.07 0.16
#